data_AF-A0A0K6G9Q8-F1
#
_entry.id   AF-A0A0K6G9Q8-F1
#
_cell.length_a   1.000
_cell.length_b   1.000
_cell.length_c   1.000
_cell.angle_alpha   90.00
_cell.angle_beta   90.00
_cell.angle_gamma   90.00
#
_symmetry.space_group_name_H-M   'P 1'
#
loop_
_entity.id
_entity.type
_entity.pdbx_description
1 polymer ?
#
loop_
_entity_poly.entity_id
_entity_poly.type
_entity_poly.pdbx_seq_one_letter_code
_entity_poly.pdbx_strand_id
1 'polypeptide(L)'
;MLNFHASKLWKDAPIKIRSELADSRLMMLAYINQLKLGIQPIDNDETSLPMADIPDTLYFLYRHFVPGCQDMIPELIGTTIERCWVAFLNPSKLTIFLVEFMGMLSWFRAFIGCFDQPHPDNQNLKLKALTHAMGSDLMDLIGRVMVFIDPTPKEPKDIDDNEKLLKECENIFIELSYLPPGSELENYFVDRGVGWWKFYWHLRYLARLPGDRSKFYGRCAYTWAAMRPSIDMEDLASTTEYYICGYDRCSNPEVPWGLEYACDICKTHIYCSITCFQKDWESGATRRLRRANGSCAHASR
;
A
#
# COMPACT_ATOMS: atom_id res chain seq x y z
N MET A 1 -4.72 -36.58 5.18
CA MET A 1 -5.03 -35.16 5.38
C MET A 1 -4.50 -34.77 6.76
N LEU A 2 -3.20 -34.41 6.87
CA LEU A 2 -2.51 -34.24 8.16
C LEU A 2 -1.42 -33.14 8.10
N ASN A 3 -1.52 -32.23 7.12
CA ASN A 3 -0.47 -31.27 6.84
C ASN A 3 -0.95 -29.88 7.31
N PHE A 4 -0.16 -29.28 8.21
CA PHE A 4 -0.21 -27.89 8.70
C PHE A 4 -1.18 -27.44 9.82
N HIS A 5 -2.04 -28.28 10.38
CA HIS A 5 -2.64 -27.98 11.71
C HIS A 5 -1.63 -28.11 12.88
N ALA A 6 -0.39 -28.49 12.58
CA ALA A 6 0.68 -28.57 13.57
C ALA A 6 1.07 -27.18 14.12
N SER A 7 0.98 -26.10 13.34
CA SER A 7 1.39 -24.76 13.79
C SER A 7 0.72 -24.33 15.10
N LYS A 8 -0.56 -24.67 15.28
CA LYS A 8 -1.32 -24.46 16.54
C LYS A 8 -0.80 -25.29 17.71
N LEU A 9 -0.29 -26.51 17.46
CA LEU A 9 0.34 -27.36 18.49
C LEU A 9 1.70 -26.82 18.94
N TRP A 10 2.41 -26.08 18.08
CA TRP A 10 3.74 -25.55 18.36
C TRP A 10 3.74 -24.12 18.89
N LYS A 11 2.59 -23.44 18.87
CA LYS A 11 2.46 -22.01 19.21
C LYS A 11 3.05 -21.66 20.58
N ASP A 12 2.88 -22.54 21.57
CA ASP A 12 3.36 -22.35 22.95
C ASP A 12 4.44 -23.34 23.39
N ALA A 13 4.92 -24.21 22.49
CA ALA A 13 5.96 -25.17 22.84
C ALA A 13 7.29 -24.44 23.11
N PRO A 14 8.00 -24.75 24.22
CA PRO A 14 9.34 -24.23 24.44
C PRO A 14 10.29 -24.77 23.37
N ILE A 15 11.05 -23.89 22.72
CA ILE A 15 12.06 -24.27 21.74
C ILE A 15 13.23 -24.89 22.52
N LYS A 16 13.25 -26.22 22.59
CA LYS A 16 14.26 -26.98 23.34
C LYS A 16 15.61 -27.04 22.61
N ILE A 17 15.60 -26.86 21.29
CA ILE A 17 16.79 -26.89 20.43
C ILE A 17 16.73 -25.67 19.53
N ARG A 18 17.75 -24.81 19.61
CA ARG A 18 17.86 -23.63 18.74
C ARG A 18 18.08 -24.11 17.31
N SER A 19 17.26 -23.64 16.37
CA SER A 19 17.40 -24.01 14.95
C SER A 19 18.78 -23.61 14.43
N GLU A 20 19.39 -24.49 13.65
CA GLU A 20 20.61 -24.16 12.91
C GLU A 20 20.26 -23.31 11.68
N LEU A 21 21.27 -22.62 11.13
CA LEU A 21 21.09 -21.78 9.95
C LEU A 21 20.51 -22.58 8.76
N ALA A 22 21.01 -23.80 8.54
CA ALA A 22 20.53 -24.67 7.46
C ALA A 22 19.04 -25.03 7.64
N ASP A 23 18.63 -25.35 8.86
CA ASP A 23 17.23 -25.70 9.17
C ASP A 23 16.31 -24.50 8.98
N SER A 24 16.71 -23.33 9.49
CA SER A 24 15.93 -22.09 9.38
C SER A 24 15.71 -21.71 7.91
N ARG A 25 16.77 -21.78 7.09
CA ARG A 25 16.68 -21.55 5.65
C ARG A 25 15.80 -22.57 4.96
N LEU A 26 15.92 -23.86 5.30
CA LEU A 26 15.10 -24.92 4.73
C LEU A 26 13.62 -24.69 5.04
N MET A 27 13.27 -24.29 6.28
CA MET A 27 11.90 -23.98 6.67
C MET A 27 11.33 -22.80 5.90
N MET A 28 12.09 -21.69 5.78
CA MET A 28 11.65 -20.54 4.99
C MET A 28 11.48 -20.90 3.51
N LEU A 29 12.38 -21.69 2.93
CA LEU A 29 12.32 -22.10 1.52
C LEU A 29 11.12 -23.00 1.26
N ALA A 30 10.88 -23.96 2.16
CA ALA A 30 9.73 -24.86 2.08
C ALA A 30 8.42 -24.06 2.12
N TYR A 31 8.32 -23.06 2.99
CA TYR A 31 7.16 -22.18 3.06
C TYR A 31 6.98 -21.35 1.78
N ILE A 32 8.04 -20.70 1.28
CA ILE A 32 7.98 -19.93 0.03
C ILE A 32 7.50 -20.82 -1.13
N ASN A 33 8.05 -22.03 -1.26
CA ASN A 33 7.63 -22.97 -2.29
C ASN A 33 6.16 -23.38 -2.12
N GLN A 34 5.71 -23.60 -0.89
CA GLN A 34 4.33 -23.94 -0.58
C GLN A 34 3.36 -22.80 -0.95
N LEU A 35 3.75 -21.54 -0.75
CA LEU A 35 2.97 -20.38 -1.20
C LEU A 35 2.89 -20.32 -2.73
N LYS A 36 4.00 -20.56 -3.44
CA LYS A 36 4.07 -20.57 -4.91
C LYS A 36 3.13 -21.59 -5.55
N LEU A 37 3.00 -22.78 -4.93
CA LEU A 37 2.02 -23.78 -5.37
C LEU A 37 0.57 -23.26 -5.30
N GLY A 38 0.27 -22.38 -4.36
CA GLY A 38 -1.04 -21.74 -4.24
C GLY A 38 -1.25 -20.51 -5.12
N ILE A 39 -0.21 -20.05 -5.83
CA ILE A 39 -0.30 -18.92 -6.76
C ILE A 39 -0.57 -19.43 -8.19
N GLN A 40 0.03 -20.56 -8.55
CA GLN A 40 -0.19 -21.16 -9.86
C GLN A 40 -1.56 -21.86 -9.90
N PRO A 41 -2.33 -21.73 -11.00
CA PRO A 41 -3.55 -22.49 -11.21
C PRO A 41 -3.17 -23.95 -11.47
N ILE A 42 -3.30 -24.79 -10.44
CA ILE A 42 -3.13 -26.25 -10.56
C ILE A 42 -4.51 -26.88 -10.36
N ASP A 43 -4.83 -27.92 -11.14
CA ASP A 43 -6.13 -28.60 -11.15
C ASP A 43 -6.56 -29.19 -9.79
N ASN A 44 -5.67 -29.23 -8.79
CA ASN A 44 -5.96 -29.62 -7.41
C ASN A 44 -5.42 -28.57 -6.41
N ASP A 45 -6.31 -27.75 -5.83
CA ASP A 45 -6.00 -26.75 -4.77
C ASP A 45 -5.64 -27.42 -3.42
N GLU A 46 -5.65 -28.75 -3.32
CA GLU A 46 -5.37 -29.49 -2.07
C GLU A 46 -3.91 -29.36 -1.60
N THR A 47 -2.99 -28.96 -2.48
CA THR A 47 -1.57 -28.78 -2.13
C THR A 47 -1.23 -27.36 -1.72
N SER A 48 -2.14 -26.40 -1.77
CA SER A 48 -1.83 -25.01 -1.40
C SER A 48 -1.95 -24.79 0.11
N LEU A 49 -1.13 -23.90 0.68
CA LEU A 49 -1.32 -23.48 2.07
C LEU A 49 -2.64 -22.69 2.19
N PRO A 50 -3.55 -23.08 3.11
CA PRO A 50 -4.75 -22.31 3.39
C PRO A 50 -4.42 -20.90 3.87
N MET A 51 -5.21 -19.90 3.47
CA MET A 51 -5.01 -18.51 3.89
C MET A 51 -5.03 -18.37 5.43
N ALA A 52 -5.88 -19.16 6.09
CA ALA A 52 -6.00 -19.21 7.55
C ALA A 52 -4.72 -19.67 8.29
N ASP A 53 -3.83 -20.37 7.60
CA ASP A 53 -2.61 -20.90 8.22
C ASP A 53 -1.39 -19.99 7.96
N ILE A 54 -1.53 -18.94 7.13
CA ILE A 54 -0.43 -18.03 6.77
C ILE A 54 0.13 -17.33 8.01
N PRO A 55 -0.65 -16.62 8.84
CA PRO A 55 -0.08 -15.89 9.98
C PRO A 55 0.54 -16.81 11.03
N ASP A 56 -0.09 -17.96 11.31
CA ASP A 56 0.46 -18.95 12.25
C ASP A 56 1.77 -19.55 11.72
N THR A 57 1.91 -19.73 10.40
CA THR A 57 3.15 -20.21 9.80
C THR A 57 4.23 -19.14 9.78
N LEU A 58 3.90 -17.87 9.51
CA LEU A 58 4.83 -16.74 9.62
C LEU A 58 5.34 -16.59 11.05
N TYR A 59 4.47 -16.72 12.05
CA TYR A 59 4.87 -16.75 13.46
C TYR A 59 5.88 -17.86 13.74
N PHE A 60 5.57 -19.08 13.28
CA PHE A 60 6.45 -20.23 13.45
C PHE A 60 7.83 -19.97 12.81
N LEU A 61 7.87 -19.48 11.57
CA LEU A 61 9.12 -19.13 10.89
C LEU A 61 9.91 -18.07 11.66
N TYR A 62 9.22 -17.03 12.16
CA TYR A 62 9.86 -15.96 12.93
C TYR A 62 10.49 -16.51 14.23
N ARG A 63 9.81 -17.40 14.93
CA ARG A 63 10.35 -18.06 16.15
C ARG A 63 11.62 -18.89 15.87
N HIS A 64 11.75 -19.41 14.66
CA HIS A 64 12.89 -20.22 14.22
C HIS A 64 13.88 -19.44 13.33
N PHE A 65 13.69 -18.12 13.20
CA PHE A 65 14.58 -17.27 12.45
C PHE A 65 15.93 -17.13 13.16
N VAL A 66 17.02 -17.22 12.41
CA VAL A 66 18.37 -17.00 12.93
C VAL A 66 19.15 -16.01 12.04
N PRO A 67 20.13 -15.28 12.60
CA PRO A 67 21.00 -14.42 11.80
C PRO A 67 21.66 -15.22 10.66
N GLY A 68 21.63 -14.68 9.44
CA GLY A 68 22.05 -15.33 8.20
C GLY A 68 20.90 -15.77 7.29
N CYS A 69 19.64 -15.62 7.71
CA CYS A 69 18.44 -15.89 6.90
C CYS A 69 17.83 -14.61 6.28
N GLN A 70 18.44 -13.44 6.49
CA GLN A 70 17.89 -12.15 6.05
C GLN A 70 17.66 -12.09 4.54
N ASP A 71 18.48 -12.80 3.75
CA ASP A 71 18.39 -12.86 2.30
C ASP A 71 17.08 -13.48 1.78
N MET A 72 16.38 -14.25 2.62
CA MET A 72 15.11 -14.89 2.27
C MET A 72 13.88 -14.01 2.55
N ILE A 73 14.05 -12.96 3.36
CA ILE A 73 12.94 -12.07 3.76
C ILE A 73 12.29 -11.37 2.56
N PRO A 74 13.03 -10.82 1.56
CA PRO A 74 12.41 -10.19 0.41
C PRO A 74 11.46 -11.11 -0.37
N GLU A 75 11.91 -12.33 -0.66
CA GLU A 75 11.12 -13.31 -1.40
C GLU A 75 9.93 -13.81 -0.57
N LEU A 76 10.11 -13.99 0.74
CA LEU A 76 9.04 -14.31 1.68
C LEU A 76 7.91 -13.28 1.63
N ILE A 77 8.25 -11.99 1.70
CA ILE A 77 7.29 -10.88 1.67
C ILE A 77 6.54 -10.88 0.33
N GLY A 78 7.28 -10.86 -0.80
CA GLY A 78 6.66 -10.79 -2.13
C GLY A 78 5.72 -11.96 -2.41
N THR A 79 6.19 -13.20 -2.18
CA THR A 79 5.40 -14.41 -2.43
C THR A 79 4.15 -14.46 -1.53
N THR A 80 4.24 -13.97 -0.29
CA THR A 80 3.09 -13.94 0.62
C THR A 80 2.04 -12.92 0.14
N ILE A 81 2.45 -11.76 -0.39
CA ILE A 81 1.54 -10.76 -0.97
C ILE A 81 0.84 -11.32 -2.21
N GLU A 82 1.58 -11.94 -3.12
CA GLU A 82 1.02 -12.60 -4.30
C GLU A 82 -0.01 -13.68 -3.92
N ARG A 83 0.27 -14.45 -2.86
CA ARG A 83 -0.70 -15.42 -2.33
C ARG A 83 -1.95 -14.75 -1.76
N CYS A 84 -1.81 -13.61 -1.07
CA CYS A 84 -2.93 -12.83 -0.58
C CYS A 84 -3.81 -12.32 -1.73
N TRP A 85 -3.23 -11.90 -2.85
CA TRP A 85 -3.98 -11.54 -4.05
C TRP A 85 -4.87 -12.68 -4.55
N VAL A 86 -4.31 -13.89 -4.67
CA VAL A 86 -5.06 -15.07 -5.11
C VAL A 86 -6.20 -15.39 -4.15
N ALA A 87 -5.96 -15.27 -2.85
CA ALA A 87 -6.99 -15.50 -1.83
C ALA A 87 -8.09 -14.43 -1.87
N PHE A 88 -7.72 -13.15 -2.00
CA PHE A 88 -8.63 -12.01 -2.06
C PHE A 88 -9.55 -12.08 -3.28
N LEU A 89 -9.02 -12.51 -4.43
CA LEU A 89 -9.80 -12.66 -5.67
C LEU A 89 -10.72 -13.89 -5.66
N ASN A 90 -10.67 -14.73 -4.63
CA ASN A 90 -11.55 -15.88 -4.47
C ASN A 90 -12.70 -15.57 -3.49
N PRO A 91 -13.94 -15.38 -3.98
CA PRO A 91 -15.08 -14.99 -3.14
C PRO A 91 -15.37 -15.94 -1.99
N SER A 92 -15.02 -17.22 -2.13
CA SER A 92 -15.26 -18.24 -1.09
C SER A 92 -14.38 -18.09 0.16
N LYS A 93 -13.27 -17.35 0.06
CA LYS A 93 -12.24 -17.26 1.12
C LYS A 93 -12.23 -15.91 1.83
N LEU A 94 -13.21 -15.06 1.54
CA LEU A 94 -13.09 -13.63 1.78
C LEU A 94 -13.59 -13.18 3.18
N THR A 95 -14.44 -13.97 3.84
CA THR A 95 -14.89 -13.69 5.23
C THR A 95 -13.76 -13.81 6.25
N ILE A 96 -12.83 -14.74 6.06
CA ILE A 96 -11.66 -14.92 6.94
C ILE A 96 -10.47 -14.05 6.54
N PHE A 97 -10.46 -13.56 5.30
CA PHE A 97 -9.30 -12.91 4.70
C PHE A 97 -8.79 -11.72 5.50
N LEU A 98 -9.69 -10.86 6.01
CA LEU A 98 -9.30 -9.61 6.69
C LEU A 98 -8.46 -9.85 7.95
N VAL A 99 -8.86 -10.83 8.77
CA VAL A 99 -8.14 -11.20 10.00
C VAL A 99 -6.76 -11.75 9.65
N GLU A 100 -6.69 -12.63 8.65
CA GLU A 100 -5.42 -13.25 8.25
C GLU A 100 -4.48 -12.25 7.56
N PHE A 101 -5.05 -11.33 6.77
CA PHE A 101 -4.32 -10.26 6.12
C PHE A 101 -3.71 -9.31 7.15
N MET A 102 -4.47 -8.92 8.18
CA MET A 102 -3.95 -8.15 9.31
C MET A 102 -2.82 -8.88 10.04
N GLY A 103 -2.98 -10.17 10.33
CA GLY A 103 -1.94 -11.00 10.96
C GLY A 103 -0.66 -11.07 10.11
N MET A 104 -0.82 -11.19 8.79
CA MET A 104 0.29 -11.18 7.84
C MET A 104 1.07 -9.85 7.86
N LEU A 105 0.38 -8.70 7.82
CA LEU A 105 1.02 -7.39 7.90
C LEU A 105 1.85 -7.23 9.18
N SER A 106 1.30 -7.68 10.31
CA SER A 106 2.02 -7.65 11.59
C SER A 106 3.32 -8.47 11.54
N TRP A 107 3.30 -9.66 10.93
CA TRP A 107 4.51 -10.48 10.79
C TRP A 107 5.52 -9.91 9.81
N PHE A 108 5.09 -9.25 8.73
CA PHE A 108 6.03 -8.56 7.84
C PHE A 108 6.86 -7.52 8.58
N ARG A 109 6.23 -6.74 9.46
CA ARG A 109 6.95 -5.77 10.30
C ARG A 109 7.99 -6.46 11.19
N ALA A 110 7.64 -7.60 11.79
CA ALA A 110 8.57 -8.38 12.59
C ALA A 110 9.77 -8.86 11.77
N PHE A 111 9.54 -9.37 10.55
CA PHE A 111 10.62 -9.76 9.63
C PHE A 111 11.46 -8.58 9.15
N ILE A 112 10.85 -7.43 8.86
CA ILE A 112 11.60 -6.20 8.53
C ILE A 112 12.55 -5.82 9.68
N GLY A 113 12.10 -5.93 10.93
CA GLY A 113 12.95 -5.71 12.10
C GLY A 113 14.16 -6.66 12.20
N CYS A 114 14.13 -7.83 11.54
CA CYS A 114 15.30 -8.72 11.50
C CYS A 114 16.50 -8.12 10.73
N PHE A 115 16.28 -7.09 9.90
CA PHE A 115 17.36 -6.39 9.21
C PHE A 115 18.18 -5.46 10.12
N ASP A 116 17.76 -5.24 11.37
CA ASP A 116 18.56 -4.49 12.35
C ASP A 116 19.70 -5.33 12.95
N GLN A 117 19.65 -6.65 12.73
CA GLN A 117 20.76 -7.55 13.06
C GLN A 117 21.92 -7.36 12.07
N PRO A 118 23.20 -7.40 12.51
CA PRO A 118 24.34 -7.23 11.62
C PRO A 118 24.38 -8.25 10.49
N HIS A 119 24.39 -7.78 9.24
CA HIS A 119 24.61 -8.61 8.05
C HIS A 119 25.34 -7.77 6.98
N PRO A 120 26.35 -8.32 6.28
CA PRO A 120 27.15 -7.58 5.29
C PRO A 120 26.30 -6.89 4.22
N ASP A 121 25.25 -7.56 3.75
CA ASP A 121 24.41 -7.09 2.63
C ASP A 121 23.11 -6.39 3.06
N ASN A 122 22.96 -5.99 4.33
CA ASN A 122 21.69 -5.49 4.86
C ASN A 122 21.07 -4.35 4.02
N GLN A 123 21.86 -3.40 3.53
CA GLN A 123 21.32 -2.31 2.71
C GLN A 123 20.66 -2.83 1.43
N ASN A 124 21.32 -3.75 0.73
CA ASN A 124 20.77 -4.39 -0.47
C ASN A 124 19.53 -5.23 -0.14
N LEU A 125 19.56 -5.97 0.97
CA LEU A 125 18.42 -6.78 1.40
C LEU A 125 17.20 -5.94 1.79
N LYS A 126 17.40 -4.81 2.49
CA LYS A 126 16.36 -3.83 2.80
C LYS A 126 15.73 -3.27 1.52
N LEU A 127 16.56 -2.87 0.54
CA LEU A 127 16.09 -2.42 -0.77
C LEU A 127 15.29 -3.50 -1.51
N LYS A 128 15.77 -4.76 -1.50
CA LYS A 128 15.04 -5.88 -2.09
C LYS A 128 13.70 -6.12 -1.40
N ALA A 129 13.63 -6.04 -0.08
CA ALA A 129 12.38 -6.22 0.65
C ALA A 129 11.34 -5.17 0.25
N LEU A 130 11.75 -3.90 0.17
CA LEU A 130 10.91 -2.83 -0.36
C LEU A 130 10.47 -3.11 -1.80
N THR A 131 11.41 -3.46 -2.67
CA THR A 131 11.15 -3.74 -4.09
C THR A 131 10.18 -4.91 -4.27
N HIS A 132 10.33 -5.98 -3.51
CA HIS A 132 9.41 -7.13 -3.56
C HIS A 132 8.03 -6.77 -3.02
N ALA A 133 7.94 -6.01 -1.92
CA ALA A 133 6.65 -5.57 -1.39
C ALA A 133 5.88 -4.71 -2.42
N MET A 134 6.58 -3.77 -3.06
CA MET A 134 5.99 -2.87 -4.05
C MET A 134 5.71 -3.54 -5.39
N GLY A 135 6.63 -4.40 -5.86
CA GLY A 135 6.49 -5.18 -7.09
C GLY A 135 5.42 -6.27 -7.02
N SER A 136 5.01 -6.66 -5.81
CA SER A 136 3.87 -7.57 -5.58
C SER A 136 2.55 -6.82 -5.36
N ASP A 137 2.50 -5.52 -5.64
CA ASP A 137 1.30 -4.68 -5.57
C ASP A 137 0.64 -4.61 -4.17
N LEU A 138 1.45 -4.56 -3.09
CA LEU A 138 0.94 -4.42 -1.72
C LEU A 138 0.00 -3.21 -1.56
N MET A 139 0.37 -2.06 -2.14
CA MET A 139 -0.43 -0.83 -2.07
C MET A 139 -1.81 -1.02 -2.72
N ASP A 140 -1.85 -1.60 -3.92
CA ASP A 140 -3.11 -1.83 -4.63
C ASP A 140 -3.98 -2.87 -3.91
N LEU A 141 -3.36 -3.87 -3.27
CA LEU A 141 -4.06 -4.85 -2.45
C LEU A 141 -4.74 -4.17 -1.27
N ILE A 142 -4.00 -3.34 -0.52
CA ILE A 142 -4.55 -2.55 0.60
C ILE A 142 -5.69 -1.66 0.12
N GLY A 143 -5.54 -0.97 -1.01
CA GLY A 143 -6.58 -0.11 -1.56
C GLY A 143 -7.87 -0.89 -1.86
N ARG A 144 -7.75 -2.07 -2.48
CA ARG A 144 -8.92 -2.92 -2.72
C ARG A 144 -9.55 -3.45 -1.44
N VAL A 145 -8.74 -3.81 -0.46
CA VAL A 145 -9.21 -4.24 0.87
C VAL A 145 -9.99 -3.11 1.55
N MET A 146 -9.50 -1.87 1.52
CA MET A 146 -10.21 -0.71 2.09
C MET A 146 -11.60 -0.48 1.48
N VAL A 147 -11.76 -0.70 0.17
CA VAL A 147 -13.07 -0.59 -0.50
C VAL A 147 -13.97 -1.78 -0.19
N PHE A 148 -13.37 -2.94 0.09
CA PHE A 148 -14.10 -4.20 0.28
C PHE A 148 -14.65 -4.37 1.70
N ILE A 149 -13.97 -3.83 2.71
CA ILE A 149 -14.41 -3.86 4.12
C ILE A 149 -15.83 -3.27 4.25
N ASP A 150 -16.67 -3.90 5.08
CA ASP A 150 -17.98 -3.33 5.44
C ASP A 150 -17.76 -2.02 6.20
N PRO A 151 -18.21 -0.87 5.64
CA PRO A 151 -18.03 0.44 6.28
C PRO A 151 -19.00 0.67 7.45
N THR A 152 -19.97 -0.22 7.64
CA THR A 152 -21.04 -0.13 8.65
C THR A 152 -21.27 -1.47 9.34
N PRO A 153 -20.23 -2.10 9.90
CA PRO A 153 -20.38 -3.41 10.50
C PRO A 153 -21.27 -3.32 11.74
N LYS A 154 -22.11 -4.33 11.94
CA LYS A 154 -23.08 -4.35 13.04
C LYS A 154 -22.48 -4.88 14.34
N GLU A 155 -21.47 -5.72 14.23
CA GLU A 155 -20.84 -6.35 15.40
C GLU A 155 -19.70 -5.46 15.92
N PRO A 156 -19.63 -5.18 17.23
CA PRO A 156 -18.56 -4.36 17.81
C PRO A 156 -17.15 -4.90 17.52
N LYS A 157 -17.01 -6.21 17.38
CA LYS A 157 -15.75 -6.87 17.05
C LYS A 157 -15.26 -6.47 15.65
N ASP A 158 -16.17 -6.45 14.67
CA ASP A 158 -15.84 -6.09 13.29
C ASP A 158 -15.43 -4.61 13.17
N ILE A 159 -16.01 -3.72 14.00
CA ILE A 159 -15.57 -2.32 14.10
C ILE A 159 -14.11 -2.25 14.57
N ASP A 160 -13.77 -2.97 15.63
CA ASP A 160 -12.42 -3.00 16.20
C ASP A 160 -11.40 -3.65 15.24
N ASP A 161 -11.79 -4.74 14.56
CA ASP A 161 -10.94 -5.41 13.58
C ASP A 161 -10.69 -4.53 12.34
N ASN A 162 -11.68 -3.75 11.89
CA ASN A 162 -11.51 -2.76 10.83
C ASN A 162 -10.49 -1.68 11.20
N GLU A 163 -10.59 -1.10 12.40
CA GLU A 163 -9.66 -0.07 12.87
C GLU A 163 -8.23 -0.62 13.03
N LYS A 164 -8.08 -1.84 13.58
CA LYS A 164 -6.78 -2.51 13.67
C LYS A 164 -6.18 -2.77 12.30
N LEU A 165 -6.97 -3.22 11.34
CA LEU A 165 -6.50 -3.46 9.98
C LEU A 165 -5.99 -2.16 9.33
N LEU A 166 -6.74 -1.05 9.43
CA LEU A 166 -6.28 0.24 8.92
C LEU A 166 -4.99 0.70 9.60
N LYS A 167 -4.86 0.48 10.91
CA LYS A 167 -3.63 0.77 11.65
C LYS A 167 -2.45 -0.10 11.21
N GLU A 168 -2.66 -1.39 10.93
CA GLU A 168 -1.58 -2.24 10.41
C GLU A 168 -1.17 -1.87 8.98
N CYS A 169 -2.11 -1.39 8.15
CA CYS A 169 -1.80 -0.83 6.83
C CYS A 169 -0.92 0.44 6.93
N GLU A 170 -1.20 1.30 7.91
CA GLU A 170 -0.36 2.47 8.22
C GLU A 170 1.02 2.05 8.71
N ASN A 171 1.05 1.16 9.72
CA ASN A 171 2.29 0.71 10.35
C ASN A 171 3.25 0.05 9.37
N ILE A 172 2.78 -0.80 8.45
CA ILE A 172 3.68 -1.46 7.50
C ILE A 172 4.36 -0.43 6.57
N PHE A 173 3.68 0.63 6.15
CA PHE A 173 4.29 1.67 5.32
C PHE A 173 5.26 2.55 6.12
N ILE A 174 5.00 2.76 7.42
CA ILE A 174 5.97 3.37 8.32
C ILE A 174 7.26 2.51 8.37
N GLU A 175 7.16 1.20 8.59
CA GLU A 175 8.34 0.32 8.60
C GLU A 175 9.08 0.34 7.24
N LEU A 176 8.33 0.30 6.14
CA LEU A 176 8.90 0.37 4.79
C LEU A 176 9.61 1.71 4.53
N SER A 177 9.12 2.82 5.08
CA SER A 177 9.73 4.15 4.95
C SER A 177 11.11 4.25 5.62
N TYR A 178 11.38 3.40 6.62
CA TYR A 178 12.68 3.30 7.28
C TYR A 178 13.67 2.42 6.52
N LEU A 179 13.25 1.73 5.46
CA LEU A 179 14.17 0.96 4.62
C LEU A 179 14.98 1.90 3.70
N PRO A 180 16.32 1.81 3.70
CA PRO A 180 17.16 2.60 2.81
C PRO A 180 17.09 2.07 1.37
N PRO A 181 17.21 2.95 0.35
CA PRO A 181 17.11 4.41 0.44
C PRO A 181 15.66 4.84 0.68
N GLY A 182 15.42 5.74 1.63
CA GLY A 182 14.06 6.25 1.91
C GLY A 182 13.39 6.94 0.71
N SER A 183 14.18 7.38 -0.28
CA SER A 183 13.69 7.93 -1.54
C SER A 183 12.99 6.90 -2.44
N GLU A 184 13.28 5.60 -2.29
CA GLU A 184 12.70 4.57 -3.18
C GLU A 184 11.20 4.40 -2.96
N LEU A 185 10.74 4.45 -1.71
CA LEU A 185 9.31 4.40 -1.42
C LEU A 185 8.61 5.66 -1.98
N GLU A 186 9.23 6.83 -1.84
CA GLU A 186 8.69 8.06 -2.43
C GLU A 186 8.64 7.99 -3.96
N ASN A 187 9.70 7.50 -4.61
CA ASN A 187 9.74 7.31 -6.06
C ASN A 187 8.62 6.39 -6.53
N TYR A 188 8.32 5.31 -5.79
CA TYR A 188 7.18 4.44 -6.10
C TYR A 188 5.85 5.19 -6.10
N PHE A 189 5.61 6.07 -5.11
CA PHE A 189 4.40 6.90 -5.09
C PHE A 189 4.38 7.93 -6.22
N VAL A 190 5.52 8.55 -6.54
CA VAL A 190 5.66 9.49 -7.66
C VAL A 190 5.35 8.81 -9.00
N ASP A 191 5.85 7.59 -9.22
CA ASP A 191 5.63 6.80 -10.43
C ASP A 191 4.16 6.40 -10.61
N ARG A 192 3.47 6.06 -9.50
CA ARG A 192 2.02 5.83 -9.49
C ARG A 192 1.23 7.12 -9.72
N GLY A 193 1.81 8.26 -9.33
CA GLY A 193 1.38 9.61 -9.65
C GLY A 193 -0.11 9.84 -9.43
N VAL A 194 -0.80 10.24 -10.51
CA VAL A 194 -2.23 10.58 -10.52
C VAL A 194 -3.12 9.41 -10.05
N GLY A 195 -2.69 8.16 -10.23
CA GLY A 195 -3.47 6.99 -9.83
C GLY A 195 -3.69 6.92 -8.32
N TRP A 196 -2.64 7.17 -7.54
CA TRP A 196 -2.70 7.20 -6.08
C TRP A 196 -3.61 8.32 -5.58
N TRP A 197 -3.48 9.52 -6.15
CA TRP A 197 -4.31 10.68 -5.82
C TRP A 197 -5.78 10.47 -6.15
N LYS A 198 -6.10 9.85 -7.29
CA LYS A 198 -7.49 9.53 -7.65
C LYS A 198 -8.16 8.65 -6.59
N PHE A 199 -7.43 7.67 -6.06
CA PHE A 199 -7.98 6.79 -5.03
C PHE A 199 -8.16 7.51 -3.69
N TYR A 200 -7.18 8.34 -3.27
CA TYR A 200 -7.34 9.22 -2.11
C TYR A 200 -8.61 10.08 -2.21
N TRP A 201 -8.80 10.77 -3.34
CA TRP A 201 -9.96 11.63 -3.57
C TRP A 201 -11.27 10.85 -3.67
N HIS A 202 -11.23 9.62 -4.16
CA HIS A 202 -12.38 8.73 -4.14
C HIS A 202 -12.82 8.43 -2.69
N LEU A 203 -11.87 8.07 -1.81
CA LEU A 203 -12.16 7.86 -0.38
C LEU A 203 -12.67 9.13 0.29
N ARG A 204 -12.08 10.30 0.01
CA ARG A 204 -12.58 11.59 0.50
C ARG A 204 -13.99 11.89 0.02
N TYR A 205 -14.32 11.60 -1.24
CA TYR A 205 -15.67 11.75 -1.76
C TYR A 205 -16.67 10.87 -1.01
N LEU A 206 -16.34 9.58 -0.80
CA LEU A 206 -17.18 8.66 -0.02
C LEU A 206 -17.35 9.12 1.44
N ALA A 207 -16.31 9.71 2.03
CA ALA A 207 -16.35 10.28 3.37
C ALA A 207 -17.29 11.50 3.49
N ARG A 208 -17.54 12.22 2.40
CA ARG A 208 -18.46 13.38 2.38
C ARG A 208 -19.91 13.01 2.13
N LEU A 209 -20.17 11.79 1.64
CA LEU A 209 -21.54 11.33 1.47
C LEU A 209 -22.20 11.19 2.84
N PRO A 210 -23.45 11.67 3.02
CA PRO A 210 -24.15 11.53 4.28
C PRO A 210 -24.38 10.05 4.62
N GLY A 211 -24.26 9.71 5.90
CA GLY A 211 -24.54 8.38 6.44
C GLY A 211 -23.43 7.81 7.34
N ASP A 212 -23.70 6.65 7.92
CA ASP A 212 -22.84 6.01 8.95
C ASP A 212 -21.43 5.65 8.42
N ARG A 213 -21.31 5.44 7.11
CA ARG A 213 -20.04 5.15 6.40
C ARG A 213 -19.06 6.31 6.30
N SER A 214 -19.51 7.55 6.54
CA SER A 214 -18.70 8.76 6.35
C SER A 214 -17.41 8.72 7.18
N LYS A 215 -17.51 8.34 8.46
CA LYS A 215 -16.38 8.25 9.38
C LYS A 215 -15.36 7.20 8.93
N PHE A 216 -15.85 6.03 8.51
CA PHE A 216 -15.01 4.93 8.05
C PHE A 216 -14.18 5.35 6.83
N TYR A 217 -14.81 5.89 5.78
CA TYR A 217 -14.05 6.33 4.60
C TYR A 217 -13.15 7.54 4.88
N GLY A 218 -13.51 8.38 5.86
CA GLY A 218 -12.61 9.42 6.37
C GLY A 218 -11.32 8.82 6.95
N ARG A 219 -11.44 7.73 7.73
CA ARG A 219 -10.29 6.99 8.27
C ARG A 219 -9.50 6.29 7.15
N CYS A 220 -10.16 5.66 6.18
CA CYS A 220 -9.46 5.08 5.03
C CYS A 220 -8.67 6.12 4.25
N ALA A 221 -9.25 7.30 3.98
CA ALA A 221 -8.55 8.38 3.27
C ALA A 221 -7.32 8.87 4.06
N TYR A 222 -7.45 8.98 5.39
CA TYR A 222 -6.34 9.30 6.27
C TYR A 222 -5.23 8.25 6.20
N THR A 223 -5.57 6.98 6.38
CA THR A 223 -4.61 5.86 6.31
C THR A 223 -3.93 5.80 4.95
N TRP A 224 -4.69 5.97 3.86
CA TRP A 224 -4.13 5.98 2.50
C TRP A 224 -3.12 7.10 2.29
N ALA A 225 -3.43 8.31 2.78
CA ALA A 225 -2.50 9.44 2.73
C ALA A 225 -1.22 9.18 3.55
N ALA A 226 -1.37 8.65 4.77
CA ALA A 226 -0.25 8.35 5.68
C ALA A 226 0.72 7.29 5.14
N MET A 227 0.32 6.48 4.15
CA MET A 227 1.23 5.52 3.51
C MET A 227 2.34 6.20 2.70
N ARG A 228 2.16 7.45 2.25
CA ARG A 228 3.15 8.18 1.45
C ARG A 228 4.02 9.09 2.34
N PRO A 229 5.34 8.88 2.42
CA PRO A 229 6.20 9.59 3.38
C PRO A 229 6.26 11.12 3.24
N SER A 230 6.09 11.64 2.02
CA SER A 230 6.15 13.09 1.75
C SER A 230 4.87 13.86 2.10
N ILE A 231 3.79 13.17 2.46
CA ILE A 231 2.53 13.80 2.81
C ILE A 231 2.57 14.20 4.29
N ASP A 232 2.50 15.50 4.57
CA ASP A 232 2.16 15.96 5.90
C ASP A 232 0.64 15.91 6.10
N MET A 233 0.19 15.27 7.17
CA MET A 233 -1.23 15.19 7.50
C MET A 233 -1.79 16.55 7.95
N GLU A 234 -0.94 17.46 8.44
CA GLU A 234 -1.33 18.83 8.75
C GLU A 234 -1.62 19.64 7.48
N ASP A 235 -0.88 19.39 6.39
CA ASP A 235 -1.14 20.01 5.09
C ASP A 235 -2.50 19.58 4.52
N LEU A 236 -2.90 18.33 4.74
CA LEU A 236 -4.22 17.84 4.35
C LEU A 236 -5.36 18.40 5.22
N ALA A 237 -5.08 18.76 6.47
CA ALA A 237 -6.06 19.34 7.38
C ALA A 237 -6.21 20.87 7.22
N SER A 238 -5.17 21.55 6.73
CA SER A 238 -5.08 23.01 6.62
C SER A 238 -5.77 23.57 5.37
N THR A 239 -7.06 23.30 5.21
CA THR A 239 -8.04 24.08 4.42
C THR A 239 -7.86 24.25 2.91
N THR A 240 -6.71 23.96 2.29
CA THR A 240 -6.50 24.10 0.84
C THR A 240 -6.51 22.75 0.14
N GLU A 241 -7.56 21.96 0.38
CA GLU A 241 -7.83 20.69 -0.31
C GLU A 241 -7.95 20.86 -1.84
N TYR A 242 -8.23 22.09 -2.29
CA TYR A 242 -8.48 22.44 -3.68
C TYR A 242 -7.70 23.66 -4.10
N TYR A 243 -7.15 23.60 -5.31
CA TYR A 243 -6.76 24.76 -6.09
C TYR A 243 -7.91 25.25 -6.97
N ILE A 244 -7.78 26.47 -7.49
CA ILE A 244 -8.70 27.03 -8.47
C ILE A 244 -8.04 26.94 -9.85
N CYS A 245 -8.76 26.37 -10.81
CA CYS A 245 -8.33 26.27 -12.19
C CYS A 245 -8.06 27.68 -12.75
N GLY A 246 -6.90 27.84 -13.38
CA GLY A 246 -6.45 29.07 -14.02
C GLY A 246 -7.23 29.42 -15.29
N TYR A 247 -8.03 28.50 -15.83
CA TYR A 247 -8.94 28.82 -16.92
C TYR A 247 -10.21 29.48 -16.35
N ASP A 248 -10.31 30.81 -16.48
CA ASP A 248 -11.39 31.59 -15.89
C ASP A 248 -12.81 31.22 -16.36
N ARG A 249 -12.95 30.50 -17.47
CA ARG A 249 -14.24 30.00 -17.98
C ARG A 249 -14.50 28.53 -17.64
N CYS A 250 -13.74 27.95 -16.72
CA CYS A 250 -13.96 26.59 -16.26
C CYS A 250 -15.30 26.51 -15.50
N SER A 251 -16.19 25.61 -15.91
CA SER A 251 -17.49 25.41 -15.26
C SER A 251 -17.37 24.75 -13.89
N ASN A 252 -16.28 24.04 -13.63
CA ASN A 252 -15.96 23.45 -12.34
C ASN A 252 -14.48 23.72 -12.01
N PRO A 253 -14.19 24.88 -11.39
CA PRO A 253 -12.81 25.34 -11.24
C PRO A 253 -12.07 24.66 -10.09
N GLU A 254 -12.72 23.89 -9.22
CA GLU A 254 -12.06 23.22 -8.10
C GLU A 254 -11.17 22.08 -8.60
N VAL A 255 -9.88 22.16 -8.29
CA VAL A 255 -8.85 21.17 -8.65
C VAL A 255 -8.37 20.52 -7.37
N PRO A 256 -8.72 19.25 -7.10
CA PRO A 256 -8.23 18.55 -5.92
C PRO A 256 -6.69 18.46 -5.95
N TRP A 257 -6.04 18.63 -4.79
CA TRP A 257 -4.58 18.53 -4.66
C TRP A 257 -4.02 17.21 -5.21
N GLY A 258 -2.89 17.26 -5.90
CA GLY A 258 -2.24 16.13 -6.55
C GLY A 258 -2.92 15.65 -7.85
N LEU A 259 -4.02 16.29 -8.26
CA LEU A 259 -4.69 16.06 -9.55
C LEU A 259 -4.55 17.26 -10.50
N GLU A 260 -3.74 18.25 -10.13
CA GLU A 260 -3.48 19.42 -10.95
C GLU A 260 -2.63 19.13 -12.19
N TYR A 261 -2.97 19.82 -13.28
CA TYR A 261 -2.06 20.08 -14.38
C TYR A 261 -1.41 21.43 -14.16
N ALA A 262 -0.12 21.46 -13.82
CA ALA A 262 0.63 22.70 -13.70
C ALA A 262 1.26 23.08 -15.04
N CYS A 263 1.28 24.38 -15.37
CA CYS A 263 2.02 24.85 -16.55
C CYS A 263 3.52 24.68 -16.34
N ASP A 264 4.19 24.00 -17.27
CA ASP A 264 5.62 23.71 -17.16
C ASP A 264 6.55 24.93 -17.25
N ILE A 265 6.06 26.06 -17.76
CA ILE A 265 6.86 27.27 -17.93
C ILE A 265 6.80 28.14 -16.67
N CYS A 266 5.61 28.42 -16.16
CA CYS A 266 5.44 29.34 -15.04
C CYS A 266 5.32 28.63 -13.68
N LYS A 267 4.93 27.35 -13.66
CA LYS A 267 4.65 26.54 -12.46
C LYS A 267 3.63 27.15 -11.48
N THR A 268 3.01 28.28 -11.84
CA THR A 268 2.02 29.00 -11.01
C THR A 268 0.59 28.77 -11.45
N HIS A 269 0.36 28.50 -12.74
CA HIS A 269 -0.98 28.24 -13.26
C HIS A 269 -1.31 26.76 -13.16
N ILE A 270 -2.42 26.46 -12.50
CA ILE A 270 -2.94 25.12 -12.22
C ILE A 270 -4.25 24.92 -13.00
N TYR A 271 -4.44 23.75 -13.59
CA TYR A 271 -5.62 23.42 -14.38
C TYR A 271 -6.25 22.11 -13.92
N CYS A 272 -7.58 22.03 -13.98
CA CYS A 272 -8.32 20.79 -13.70
C CYS A 272 -8.16 19.74 -14.81
N SER A 273 -7.72 20.15 -16.00
CA SER A 273 -7.60 19.30 -17.17
C SER A 273 -6.66 19.89 -18.21
N ILE A 274 -6.11 19.01 -19.06
CA ILE A 274 -5.36 19.40 -20.26
C ILE A 274 -6.20 20.30 -21.17
N THR A 275 -7.51 20.05 -21.28
CA THR A 275 -8.41 20.89 -22.08
C THR A 275 -8.51 22.32 -21.56
N CYS A 276 -8.57 22.51 -20.23
CA CYS A 276 -8.57 23.86 -19.65
C CYS A 276 -7.22 24.56 -19.85
N PHE A 277 -6.11 23.83 -19.71
CA PHE A 277 -4.78 24.33 -20.02
C PHE A 277 -4.67 24.80 -21.48
N GLN A 278 -5.09 23.96 -22.44
CA GLN A 278 -5.05 24.28 -23.87
C GLN A 278 -5.92 25.50 -24.22
N LYS A 279 -7.16 25.54 -23.72
CA LYS A 279 -8.08 26.67 -23.98
C LYS A 279 -7.57 27.99 -23.40
N ASP A 280 -6.97 27.96 -22.21
CA ASP A 280 -6.33 29.13 -21.63
C ASP A 280 -5.12 29.57 -22.46
N TRP A 281 -4.27 28.62 -22.85
CA TRP A 281 -3.11 28.87 -23.70
C TRP A 281 -3.48 29.49 -25.05
N GLU A 282 -4.48 28.95 -25.74
CA GLU A 282 -5.00 29.50 -27.01
C GLU A 282 -5.56 30.91 -26.81
N SER A 283 -6.28 31.14 -25.71
CA SER A 283 -6.83 32.45 -25.37
C SER A 283 -5.72 33.49 -25.10
N GLY A 284 -4.65 33.10 -24.41
CA GLY A 284 -3.49 33.96 -24.14
C GLY A 284 -2.57 34.14 -25.36
N ALA A 285 -2.38 33.12 -26.19
CA ALA A 285 -1.62 33.19 -27.44
C ALA A 285 -2.28 34.13 -28.47
N THR A 286 -3.61 34.09 -28.57
CA THR A 286 -4.38 35.03 -29.40
C THR A 286 -4.20 36.48 -28.93
N ARG A 287 -4.03 36.71 -27.62
CA ARG A 287 -3.71 38.03 -27.05
C ARG A 287 -2.24 38.44 -27.27
N ARG A 288 -1.30 37.49 -27.32
CA ARG A 288 0.15 37.71 -27.50
C ARG A 288 0.61 37.93 -28.93
N LEU A 289 -0.15 37.53 -29.94
CA LEU A 289 0.08 37.96 -31.32
C LEU A 289 0.04 39.50 -31.47
N ARG A 290 -0.32 40.25 -30.42
CA ARG A 290 -0.20 41.73 -30.32
C ARG A 290 1.02 42.24 -29.52
N ARG A 291 1.81 41.40 -28.84
CA ARG A 291 3.02 41.78 -28.09
C ARG A 291 4.06 40.66 -28.07
N ALA A 292 5.22 40.91 -28.66
CA ALA A 292 6.32 39.96 -28.75
C ALA A 292 6.97 39.64 -27.38
N ASN A 293 7.53 38.43 -27.29
CA ASN A 293 8.50 37.87 -26.33
C ASN A 293 7.98 36.89 -25.27
N GLY A 294 8.30 35.60 -25.50
CA GLY A 294 8.99 34.67 -24.58
C GLY A 294 8.40 34.31 -23.22
N SER A 295 7.32 34.93 -22.78
CA SER A 295 6.72 34.71 -21.46
C SER A 295 5.58 33.67 -21.51
N CYS A 296 5.02 33.26 -20.38
CA CYS A 296 3.95 32.24 -20.34
C CYS A 296 2.61 32.75 -20.91
N ALA A 297 2.03 32.07 -21.92
CA ALA A 297 0.88 32.54 -22.69
C ALA A 297 -0.49 32.28 -22.06
N HIS A 298 -0.67 32.72 -20.82
CA HIS A 298 -1.95 32.65 -20.12
C HIS A 298 -2.78 33.91 -20.32
N ALA A 299 -4.10 33.78 -20.28
CA ALA A 299 -4.95 34.95 -20.17
C ALA A 299 -4.73 35.59 -18.78
N SER A 300 -4.26 36.84 -18.72
CA SER A 300 -4.23 37.57 -17.45
C SER A 300 -5.65 37.73 -16.92
N ARG A 301 -5.81 37.47 -15.61
CA ARG A 301 -6.96 37.94 -14.83
C ARG A 301 -7.01 39.45 -14.79
#